data_AF-A0A6I2YRB1-F1
#
_entry.id   AF-A0A6I2YRB1-F1
#
_cell.length_a   1.000
_cell.length_b   1.000
_cell.length_c   1.000
_cell.angle_alpha   90.00
_cell.angle_beta   90.00
_cell.angle_gamma   90.00
#
_symmetry.space_group_name_H-M   'P 1'
#
loop_
_entity.id
_entity.type
_entity.pdbx_description
1 polymer ?
#
loop_
_entity_poly.entity_id
_entity_poly.type
_entity_poly.pdbx_seq_one_letter_code
_entity_poly.pdbx_strand_id
1 'polypeptide(L)'
;HFTPFYNWALTNHDADYFIEQPLYLISAFLFYFPLIGSNLQPRRPSPAIRMLSMASMMVPETITGAVIYFASVVLYPAFPVDRPFGPDPMGDQQLAGALMWALVMVIDSFWMMLAAVDWFNSEERSGRRVDAEIHAEFETEVAKGA
;
A
#
# COMPACT_ATOMS: atom_id res chain seq x y z
N HIS A 1 -1.99 6.90 -14.79
CA HIS A 1 -2.16 8.36 -14.91
C HIS A 1 -1.30 9.01 -15.99
N PHE A 2 0.03 8.83 -16.00
CA PHE A 2 0.91 9.56 -16.94
C PHE A 2 1.46 8.72 -18.11
N THR A 3 0.89 7.54 -18.36
CA THR A 3 1.42 6.60 -19.35
C THR A 3 0.56 6.60 -20.63
N PRO A 4 1.17 6.35 -21.82
CA PRO A 4 0.40 6.20 -23.06
C PRO A 4 -0.63 5.07 -23.00
N PHE A 5 -0.34 4.01 -22.23
CA PHE A 5 -1.25 2.90 -21.98
C PHE A 5 -2.56 3.37 -21.32
N TYR A 6 -2.46 4.21 -20.29
CA TYR A 6 -3.62 4.73 -19.57
C TYR A 6 -4.53 5.57 -20.49
N ASN A 7 -3.95 6.44 -21.33
CA ASN A 7 -4.71 7.23 -22.29
C ASN A 7 -5.41 6.35 -23.36
N TRP A 8 -4.75 5.27 -23.79
CA TRP A 8 -5.36 4.30 -24.70
C TRP A 8 -6.52 3.54 -24.04
N ALA A 9 -6.37 3.10 -22.79
CA ALA A 9 -7.44 2.44 -22.05
C ALA A 9 -8.66 3.35 -21.87
N LEU A 10 -8.45 4.63 -21.50
CA LEU A 10 -9.53 5.62 -21.39
C LEU A 10 -10.34 5.86 -22.66
N THR A 11 -9.77 5.58 -23.85
CA THR A 11 -10.45 5.79 -25.13
C THR A 11 -11.13 4.54 -25.67
N ASN A 12 -10.93 3.37 -25.04
CA ASN A 12 -11.44 2.09 -25.50
C ASN A 12 -12.15 1.36 -24.34
N HIS A 13 -13.47 1.25 -24.40
CA HIS A 13 -14.28 0.66 -23.32
C HIS A 13 -13.81 -0.75 -22.91
N ASP A 14 -13.56 -1.62 -23.88
CA ASP A 14 -13.14 -3.00 -23.60
C ASP A 14 -11.74 -3.06 -22.98
N ALA A 15 -10.86 -2.13 -23.33
CA ALA A 15 -9.50 -2.08 -22.79
C ALA A 15 -9.50 -1.62 -21.33
N ASP A 16 -10.26 -0.57 -21.00
CA ASP A 16 -10.45 -0.13 -19.61
C ASP A 16 -11.03 -1.28 -18.76
N TYR A 17 -12.15 -1.86 -19.20
CA TYR A 17 -12.91 -2.81 -18.38
C TYR A 17 -12.25 -4.20 -18.27
N PHE A 18 -11.71 -4.75 -19.37
CA PHE A 18 -11.19 -6.12 -19.37
C PHE A 18 -9.67 -6.23 -19.21
N ILE A 19 -8.94 -5.12 -19.37
CA ILE A 19 -7.47 -5.15 -19.31
C ILE A 19 -6.98 -4.31 -18.15
N GLU A 20 -7.27 -3.01 -18.14
CA GLU A 20 -6.72 -2.08 -17.15
C GLU A 20 -7.21 -2.40 -15.72
N GLN A 21 -8.53 -2.48 -15.53
CA GLN A 21 -9.11 -2.73 -14.21
C GLN A 21 -8.70 -4.10 -13.61
N PRO A 22 -8.74 -5.23 -14.36
CA PRO A 22 -8.27 -6.51 -13.85
C PRO A 22 -6.77 -6.51 -13.55
N LEU A 23 -5.95 -5.85 -14.37
CA LEU A 23 -4.51 -5.72 -14.10
C LEU A 23 -4.27 -5.00 -12.78
N TYR A 24 -4.95 -3.88 -12.53
CA TYR A 24 -4.82 -3.18 -11.25
C TYR A 24 -5.26 -4.04 -10.07
N LEU A 25 -6.38 -4.76 -10.19
CA LEU A 25 -6.86 -5.64 -9.13
C LEU A 25 -5.90 -6.80 -8.85
N ILE A 26 -5.39 -7.46 -9.90
CA ILE A 26 -4.43 -8.56 -9.78
C ILE A 26 -3.11 -8.05 -9.20
N SER A 27 -2.58 -6.93 -9.68
CA SER A 27 -1.36 -6.34 -9.14
C SER A 27 -1.50 -5.96 -7.66
N ALA A 28 -2.62 -5.34 -7.29
CA ALA A 28 -2.91 -5.03 -5.89
C ALA A 28 -2.99 -6.31 -5.05
N PHE A 29 -3.70 -7.34 -5.54
CA PHE A 29 -3.79 -8.61 -4.85
C PHE A 29 -2.41 -9.25 -4.67
N LEU A 30 -1.58 -9.31 -5.71
CA LEU A 30 -0.23 -9.86 -5.64
C LEU A 30 0.68 -9.09 -4.69
N PHE A 31 0.53 -7.77 -4.59
CA PHE A 31 1.28 -6.94 -3.66
C PHE A 31 0.87 -7.18 -2.20
N TYR A 32 -0.45 -7.23 -1.93
CA TYR A 32 -0.97 -7.40 -0.57
C TYR A 32 -0.99 -8.86 -0.09
N PHE A 33 -1.03 -9.84 -1.00
CA PHE A 33 -1.04 -11.27 -0.67
C PHE A 33 0.10 -11.68 0.29
N PRO A 34 1.39 -11.36 0.03
CA PRO A 34 2.47 -11.68 0.95
C PRO A 34 2.43 -10.85 2.24
N LEU A 35 1.74 -9.71 2.25
CA LEU A 35 1.63 -8.81 3.40
C LEU A 35 0.54 -9.24 4.39
N ILE A 36 -0.51 -9.94 3.95
CA ILE A 36 -1.68 -10.32 4.79
C ILE A 36 -1.41 -11.56 5.68
N GLY A 37 -0.23 -12.18 5.59
CA GLY A 37 0.16 -13.22 6.56
C GLY A 37 -0.74 -14.46 6.54
N SER A 38 -1.30 -14.81 5.37
CA SER A 38 -2.05 -16.05 5.20
C SER A 38 -1.11 -17.26 5.33
N ASN A 39 -1.62 -18.38 5.84
CA ASN A 39 -0.87 -19.64 5.97
C ASN A 39 -0.45 -20.27 4.63
N LEU A 40 -0.74 -19.62 3.50
CA LEU A 40 -0.45 -20.12 2.16
C LEU A 40 1.00 -19.89 1.73
N GLN A 41 1.77 -19.06 2.45
CA GLN A 41 3.14 -18.73 2.05
C GLN A 41 4.20 -19.42 2.94
N PRO A 42 5.11 -20.25 2.36
CA PRO A 42 6.12 -20.98 3.13
C PRO A 42 7.12 -20.08 3.87
N ARG A 43 7.36 -18.88 3.34
CA ARG A 43 8.26 -17.88 3.92
C ARG A 43 7.58 -16.52 3.93
N ARG A 44 7.28 -16.03 5.13
CA ARG A 44 6.74 -14.68 5.32
C ARG A 44 7.89 -13.68 5.22
N PRO A 45 7.72 -12.55 4.51
CA PRO A 45 8.69 -11.45 4.57
C PRO A 45 8.88 -11.01 6.02
N SER A 46 10.09 -10.57 6.37
CA SER A 46 10.33 -10.05 7.72
C SER A 46 9.40 -8.86 7.99
N PRO A 47 9.01 -8.62 9.26
CA PRO A 47 8.16 -7.48 9.60
C PRO A 47 8.71 -6.14 9.07
N ALA A 48 10.04 -5.96 9.11
CA ALA A 48 10.72 -4.79 8.56
C ALA A 48 10.52 -4.63 7.04
N ILE A 49 10.60 -5.72 6.26
CA ILE A 49 10.35 -5.69 4.82
C ILE A 49 8.88 -5.33 4.54
N ARG A 50 7.94 -5.87 5.32
CA ARG A 50 6.50 -5.55 5.17
C ARG A 50 6.25 -4.05 5.35
N MET A 51 6.81 -3.45 6.40
CA MET A 51 6.70 -2.00 6.63
C MET A 51 7.39 -1.19 5.55
N LEU A 52 8.58 -1.59 5.10
CA LEU A 52 9.30 -0.90 4.03
C LEU A 52 8.52 -0.96 2.71
N SER A 53 7.92 -2.11 2.39
CA SER A 53 7.10 -2.27 1.19
C SER A 53 5.87 -1.36 1.23
N MET A 54 5.18 -1.30 2.37
CA MET A 54 4.03 -0.40 2.55
C MET A 54 4.45 1.07 2.45
N ALA A 55 5.53 1.48 3.10
CA ALA A 55 6.06 2.84 2.98
C ALA A 55 6.47 3.18 1.54
N SER A 56 7.02 2.21 0.78
CA SER A 56 7.41 2.42 -0.61
C SER A 56 6.22 2.66 -1.53
N MET A 57 5.05 2.07 -1.25
CA MET A 57 3.85 2.28 -2.07
C MET A 57 3.25 3.68 -1.91
N MET A 58 3.46 4.33 -0.75
CA MET A 58 2.96 5.67 -0.48
C MET A 58 3.56 6.73 -1.41
N VAL A 59 4.79 6.50 -1.91
CA VAL A 59 5.53 7.45 -2.75
C VAL A 59 4.82 7.71 -4.10
N PRO A 60 4.62 6.71 -4.97
CA PRO A 60 3.95 6.93 -6.26
C PRO A 60 2.54 7.48 -6.11
N GLU A 61 1.82 7.07 -5.07
CA GLU A 61 0.48 7.54 -4.77
C GLU A 61 0.47 9.02 -4.38
N THR A 62 1.28 9.41 -3.39
CA THR A 62 1.38 10.80 -2.91
C THR A 62 1.79 11.72 -4.06
N ILE A 63 2.75 11.30 -4.88
CA ILE A 63 3.17 12.06 -6.07
C ILE A 63 2.00 12.23 -7.03
N THR A 64 1.25 11.16 -7.32
CA THR A 64 0.12 11.22 -8.25
C THR A 64 -0.98 12.16 -7.74
N GLY A 65 -1.40 12.00 -6.47
CA GLY A 65 -2.43 12.86 -5.87
C GLY A 65 -2.01 14.33 -5.84
N ALA A 66 -0.76 14.61 -5.46
CA ALA A 66 -0.20 15.96 -5.46
C ALA A 66 -0.16 16.56 -6.87
N VAL A 67 0.26 15.80 -7.89
CA VAL A 67 0.30 16.29 -9.28
C VAL A 67 -1.11 16.61 -9.78
N ILE A 68 -2.11 15.78 -9.48
CA ILE A 68 -3.50 16.03 -9.88
C ILE A 68 -4.05 17.28 -9.19
N TYR A 69 -3.77 17.45 -7.90
CA TYR A 69 -4.21 18.58 -7.09
C TYR A 69 -3.55 19.91 -7.50
N PHE A 70 -2.24 19.93 -7.70
CA PHE A 70 -1.48 21.14 -8.02
C PHE A 70 -1.40 21.45 -9.52
N ALA A 71 -2.01 20.65 -10.39
CA ALA A 71 -2.04 20.91 -11.81
C ALA A 71 -2.74 22.24 -12.12
N SER A 72 -2.10 23.07 -12.94
CA SER A 72 -2.66 24.33 -13.44
C SER A 72 -3.54 24.16 -14.69
N VAL A 73 -3.60 22.93 -15.22
CA VAL A 73 -4.36 22.55 -16.41
C VAL A 73 -5.25 21.35 -16.11
N VAL A 74 -6.36 21.25 -16.85
CA VAL A 74 -7.23 20.06 -16.80
C VAL A 74 -6.49 18.89 -17.46
N LEU A 75 -6.10 17.91 -16.64
CA LEU A 75 -5.36 16.71 -17.05
C LEU A 75 -6.24 15.69 -17.76
N TYR A 76 -7.55 15.75 -17.51
CA TYR A 76 -8.52 14.75 -17.97
C TYR A 76 -9.59 15.33 -18.90
N PRO A 77 -9.20 15.91 -20.06
CA PRO A 77 -10.15 16.52 -21.00
C PRO A 77 -11.08 15.50 -21.68
N ALA A 78 -10.73 14.21 -21.62
CA ALA A 78 -11.52 13.12 -22.20
C ALA A 78 -12.87 12.88 -21.48
N PHE A 79 -13.03 13.39 -20.26
CA PHE A 79 -14.30 13.32 -19.53
C PHE A 79 -15.08 14.62 -19.77
N PRO A 80 -16.14 14.61 -20.59
CA PRO A 80 -16.94 15.80 -20.81
C PRO A 80 -17.69 16.14 -19.53
N VAL A 81 -17.32 17.26 -18.90
CA VAL A 81 -18.02 17.83 -17.73
C VAL A 81 -19.12 18.79 -18.21
N ASP A 82 -19.96 18.35 -19.15
CA ASP A 82 -21.19 19.08 -19.52
C ASP A 82 -22.31 18.70 -18.54
N ARG A 83 -22.09 18.99 -17.26
CA ARG A 83 -23.09 18.80 -16.21
C ARG A 83 -23.58 20.15 -15.69
N PRO A 84 -24.90 20.35 -15.52
CA PRO A 84 -25.45 21.64 -15.08
C PRO A 84 -25.24 21.92 -13.58
N PHE A 85 -24.57 21.03 -12.85
CA PHE A 85 -24.34 21.11 -11.41
C PHE A 85 -22.94 20.62 -11.06
N GLY A 86 -22.41 21.10 -9.93
CA GLY A 86 -21.09 20.71 -9.42
C GLY A 86 -19.97 21.70 -9.76
N PRO A 87 -18.76 21.45 -9.24
CA PRO A 87 -17.59 22.27 -9.53
C PRO A 87 -17.21 22.19 -11.02
N ASP A 88 -16.56 23.24 -11.48
CA ASP A 88 -15.95 23.31 -12.81
C ASP A 88 -14.90 22.20 -12.98
N PRO A 89 -14.49 21.87 -14.22
CA PRO A 89 -13.56 20.76 -14.47
C PRO A 89 -12.26 20.85 -13.66
N MET A 90 -11.76 22.07 -13.39
CA MET A 90 -10.58 22.27 -12.57
C MET A 90 -10.87 21.96 -11.10
N GLY A 91 -11.94 22.54 -10.53
CA GLY A 91 -12.33 22.29 -9.15
C GLY A 91 -12.65 20.82 -8.87
N ASP A 92 -13.27 20.12 -9.82
CA ASP A 92 -13.57 18.70 -9.72
C ASP A 92 -12.29 17.84 -9.68
N GLN A 93 -11.33 18.14 -10.56
CA GLN A 93 -10.02 17.46 -10.57
C GLN A 93 -9.23 17.72 -9.28
N GLN A 94 -9.21 18.97 -8.81
CA GLN A 94 -8.53 19.31 -7.56
C GLN A 94 -9.17 18.60 -6.37
N LEU A 95 -10.51 18.57 -6.30
CA LEU A 95 -11.21 17.80 -5.27
C LEU A 95 -10.87 16.31 -5.37
N ALA A 96 -10.84 15.74 -6.58
CA ALA A 96 -10.46 14.35 -6.80
C ALA A 96 -9.02 14.07 -6.34
N GLY A 97 -8.06 14.94 -6.66
CA GLY A 97 -6.67 14.84 -6.19
C GLY A 97 -6.55 14.95 -4.66
N ALA A 98 -7.31 15.87 -4.05
CA ALA A 98 -7.35 16.02 -2.59
C ALA A 98 -7.96 14.80 -1.90
N LEU A 99 -9.05 14.24 -2.45
CA LEU A 99 -9.66 13.01 -1.94
C LEU A 99 -8.74 11.81 -2.10
N MET A 100 -8.14 11.66 -3.28
CA MET A 100 -7.15 10.61 -3.57
C MET A 100 -6.00 10.66 -2.56
N TRP A 101 -5.53 11.85 -2.20
CA TRP A 101 -4.44 11.99 -1.24
C TRP A 101 -4.88 11.81 0.22
N ALA A 102 -5.90 12.56 0.66
CA ALA A 102 -6.31 12.59 2.07
C ALA A 102 -6.99 11.29 2.53
N LEU A 103 -7.87 10.72 1.70
CA LEU A 103 -8.58 9.49 2.05
C LEU A 103 -7.62 8.31 2.17
N VAL A 104 -6.67 8.21 1.24
CA VAL A 104 -5.75 7.08 1.23
C VAL A 104 -4.74 7.18 2.37
N MET A 105 -4.27 8.39 2.73
CA MET A 105 -3.45 8.57 3.94
C MET A 105 -4.11 8.02 5.21
N VAL A 106 -5.44 8.15 5.36
CA VAL A 106 -6.17 7.57 6.50
C VAL A 106 -6.14 6.04 6.46
N ILE A 107 -6.39 5.46 5.29
CA ILE A 107 -6.41 4.00 5.10
C ILE A 107 -5.02 3.40 5.32
N ASP A 108 -3.99 4.03 4.75
CA ASP A 108 -2.60 3.61 4.89
C ASP A 108 -2.12 3.71 6.33
N SER A 109 -2.45 4.80 7.02
CA SER A 109 -2.13 4.98 8.43
C SER A 109 -2.75 3.86 9.28
N PHE A 110 -4.00 3.49 8.98
CA PHE A 110 -4.68 2.39 9.66
C PHE A 110 -3.98 1.04 9.42
N TRP A 111 -3.63 0.72 8.16
CA TRP A 111 -2.93 -0.52 7.84
C TRP A 111 -1.51 -0.57 8.42
N MET A 112 -0.78 0.54 8.37
CA MET A 112 0.54 0.68 8.98
C MET A 112 0.48 0.50 10.50
N MET A 113 -0.56 1.01 11.16
CA MET A 113 -0.79 0.76 12.58
C MET A 113 -0.97 -0.73 12.87
N LEU A 114 -1.80 -1.44 12.09
CA LEU A 114 -1.98 -2.89 12.23
C LEU A 114 -0.67 -3.66 12.00
N ALA A 115 0.10 -3.30 10.99
CA ALA A 115 1.38 -3.92 10.69
C ALA A 115 2.41 -3.67 11.82
N ALA A 116 2.42 -2.47 12.40
CA ALA A 116 3.28 -2.14 13.54
C ALA A 116 2.91 -2.96 14.77
N VAL A 117 1.61 -3.10 15.08
CA VAL A 117 1.14 -3.94 16.19
C VAL A 117 1.52 -5.42 15.98
N ASP A 118 1.34 -5.94 14.76
CA ASP A 118 1.76 -7.31 14.41
C ASP A 118 3.27 -7.49 14.58
N TRP A 119 4.07 -6.50 14.18
CA TRP A 119 5.52 -6.52 14.37
C TRP A 119 5.90 -6.51 15.85
N PHE A 120 5.38 -5.59 16.66
CA PHE A 120 5.69 -5.54 18.10
C PHE A 120 5.37 -6.86 18.80
N ASN A 121 4.22 -7.47 18.49
CA ASN A 121 3.85 -8.77 19.03
C ASN A 121 4.81 -9.89 18.56
N SER A 122 5.32 -9.81 17.34
CA SER A 122 6.28 -10.79 16.81
C SER A 122 7.66 -10.68 17.47
N GLU A 123 8.13 -9.47 17.74
CA GLU A 123 9.40 -9.22 18.42
C GLU A 123 9.33 -9.70 19.87
N GLU A 124 8.22 -9.43 20.58
CA GLU A 124 8.04 -9.91 21.95
C GLU A 124 8.10 -11.44 22.03
N ARG A 125 7.49 -12.15 21.07
CA ARG A 125 7.57 -13.62 20.99
C ARG A 125 8.99 -14.09 20.69
N SER A 126 9.70 -13.39 19.81
CA SER A 126 11.09 -13.71 19.47
C SER A 126 12.02 -13.51 20.67
N GLY A 127 11.90 -12.38 21.37
CA GLY A 127 12.66 -12.07 22.58
C GLY A 127 12.47 -13.11 23.67
N ARG A 128 11.22 -13.50 23.96
CA ARG A 128 10.93 -14.57 24.93
C ARG A 128 11.55 -15.91 24.58
N ARG A 129 11.68 -16.25 23.29
CA ARG A 129 12.34 -17.49 22.84
C ARG A 129 13.85 -17.42 23.05
N VAL A 130 14.46 -16.30 22.67
CA VAL A 130 15.90 -16.07 22.84
C VAL A 130 16.27 -16.08 24.32
N ASP A 131 15.49 -15.40 25.18
CA ASP A 131 15.73 -15.40 26.62
C ASP A 131 15.62 -16.81 27.22
N ALA A 132 14.66 -17.62 26.75
CA ALA A 132 14.52 -19.01 27.19
C ALA A 132 15.70 -19.89 26.75
N GLU A 133 16.21 -19.69 25.53
CA GLU A 133 17.40 -20.39 25.01
C GLU A 133 18.66 -20.02 25.80
N ILE A 134 18.87 -18.72 26.09
CA ILE A 134 20.01 -18.24 26.90
C ILE A 134 19.94 -18.81 28.32
N HIS A 135 18.76 -18.84 28.94
CA HIS A 135 18.60 -19.39 30.28
C HIS A 135 18.93 -20.89 30.32
N ALA A 136 18.45 -21.65 29.33
CA ALA A 136 18.77 -23.07 29.20
C ALA A 136 20.27 -23.32 28.97
N GLU A 137 20.93 -22.52 28.13
CA GLU A 137 22.37 -22.61 27.90
C GLU A 137 23.16 -22.34 29.20
N PHE A 138 22.79 -21.29 29.94
CA PHE A 138 23.40 -20.95 31.22
C PHE A 138 23.26 -22.08 32.27
N GLU A 139 22.08 -22.69 32.39
CA GLU A 139 21.88 -23.84 33.28
C GLU A 139 22.78 -25.03 32.89
N THR A 140 22.95 -25.30 31.59
CA THR A 140 23.82 -26.38 31.13
C THR A 140 25.31 -26.11 31.35
N GLU A 141 25.76 -24.86 31.25
CA GLU A 141 27.16 -24.48 31.56
C GLU A 141 27.45 -24.60 33.06
N VAL A 142 26.55 -24.10 33.91
CA VAL A 142 26.67 -24.24 35.37
C VAL A 142 26.73 -25.73 35.78
N ALA A 143 25.90 -26.57 35.18
CA ALA A 143 25.89 -28.01 35.44
C ALA A 143 27.15 -28.76 34.97
N LYS A 144 27.88 -28.24 33.97
CA LYS A 144 29.15 -28.81 33.48
C LYS A 144 30.36 -28.31 34.26
N GLY A 145 30.27 -27.15 34.90
CA GLY A 145 31.33 -26.55 35.71
C GLY A 145 31.36 -27.00 37.18
N ALA A 146 30.30 -27.67 37.66
CA ALA A 146 30.20 -28.29 38.98
C ALA A 146 30.56 -29.78 38.93
#